data_AF-A0A2V7GNP0-F1
#
_entry.id   AF-A0A2V7GNP0-F1
#
_cell.length_a   1.000
_cell.length_b   1.000
_cell.length_c   1.000
_cell.angle_alpha   90.00
_cell.angle_beta   90.00
_cell.angle_gamma   90.00
#
_symmetry.space_group_name_H-M   'P 1'
#
loop_
_entity.id
_entity.type
_entity.pdbx_description
1 polymer ?
#
loop_
_entity_poly.entity_id
_entity_poly.type
_entity_poly.pdbx_seq_one_letter_code
_entity_poly.pdbx_strand_id
1 'polypeptide(L)'
;MRQPRASVQIAKRYAHVRESLNERARRLFVASEALAYGYGGISVVSRATGVARRTIGVGIAELQQIEGGWTPPWGNARVRKPGAGRKKTTAKDPTLLSDLQALVEATTRGDPESPLLWTARSQRNLVTALSRQGHQTSMKMVARLLKELGYSLQANRKRLEGAQHPDRNAQFEHLNETIRQQLAAHEPVISVDTKKKERVGPYKNGGRELRAQGDPEDVRVHDFVDADGKVAPYGVYDLHKNEAWVSVGISHDTAEFAVETVRSWWHEMGAATYPTATSLVITADGGGSNGYRVRLWKLELQGLVDELGFPVTVCHLPPGTSKWNKIEHRLFSFITQNWRGKPLITHQVIVSLIAATTTKNGLSVRSRLDERRYPKGRRVSDAQLARVNLEPHAFHGEWNYTIHPTCTL
;
A
#
# COMPACT_ATOMS: atom_id res chain seq x y z
N MET A 1 -55.09 -19.87 54.39
CA MET A 1 -54.37 -18.57 54.35
C MET A 1 -52.85 -18.79 54.41
N ARG A 2 -52.20 -18.98 53.26
CA ARG A 2 -50.79 -18.57 53.08
C ARG A 2 -50.85 -17.38 52.10
N GLN A 3 -49.76 -16.67 51.79
CA GLN A 3 -49.68 -15.73 50.64
C GLN A 3 -49.98 -14.21 50.85
N PRO A 4 -49.34 -13.53 51.83
CA PRO A 4 -48.80 -12.17 51.53
C PRO A 4 -47.27 -12.06 51.69
N ARG A 5 -46.67 -12.81 52.62
CA ARG A 5 -45.23 -12.73 52.90
C ARG A 5 -44.37 -13.24 51.74
N ALA A 6 -44.79 -14.30 51.06
CA ALA A 6 -44.02 -14.91 49.98
C ALA A 6 -43.92 -14.01 48.73
N SER A 7 -45.00 -13.32 48.34
CA SER A 7 -44.98 -12.39 47.20
C SER A 7 -44.10 -11.16 47.47
N VAL A 8 -44.11 -10.65 48.71
CA VAL A 8 -43.23 -9.55 49.12
C VAL A 8 -41.76 -9.98 49.11
N GLN A 9 -41.46 -11.21 49.54
CA GLN A 9 -40.10 -11.75 49.49
C GLN A 9 -39.60 -11.95 48.06
N ILE A 10 -40.44 -12.44 47.15
CA ILE A 10 -40.11 -12.57 45.72
C ILE A 10 -39.79 -11.21 45.11
N ALA A 11 -40.64 -10.20 45.37
CA ALA A 11 -40.41 -8.84 44.90
C ALA A 11 -39.07 -8.28 45.40
N LYS A 12 -38.76 -8.48 46.69
CA LYS A 12 -37.51 -8.03 47.30
C LYS A 12 -36.28 -8.72 46.69
N ARG A 13 -36.31 -10.05 46.53
CA ARG A 13 -35.20 -10.79 45.89
C ARG A 13 -34.99 -10.34 44.45
N TYR A 14 -36.06 -10.18 43.67
CA TYR A 14 -35.96 -9.71 42.29
C TYR A 14 -35.38 -8.28 42.21
N ALA A 15 -35.81 -7.37 43.08
CA ALA A 15 -35.30 -6.00 43.11
C ALA A 15 -33.79 -5.93 43.41
N HIS A 16 -33.26 -6.80 44.28
CA HIS A 16 -31.84 -6.82 44.61
C HIS A 16 -30.94 -7.21 43.42
N VAL A 17 -31.41 -8.10 42.55
CA VAL A 17 -30.58 -8.64 41.47
C VAL A 17 -30.93 -8.09 40.09
N ARG A 18 -32.09 -7.44 39.91
CA ARG A 18 -32.55 -7.07 38.57
C ARG A 18 -31.52 -6.23 37.81
N GLU A 19 -30.87 -5.25 38.43
CA GLU A 19 -29.95 -4.34 37.73
C GLU A 19 -28.66 -5.05 37.27
N SER A 20 -28.24 -6.11 37.95
CA SER A 20 -27.04 -6.89 37.58
C SER A 20 -27.32 -8.04 36.62
N LEU A 21 -28.59 -8.36 36.34
CA LEU A 21 -29.00 -9.45 35.46
C LEU A 21 -29.39 -8.97 34.05
N ASN A 22 -28.94 -9.68 33.02
CA ASN A 22 -29.40 -9.49 31.64
C ASN A 22 -30.84 -10.02 31.45
N GLU A 23 -31.48 -9.70 30.30
CA GLU A 23 -32.89 -10.04 30.02
C GLU A 23 -33.20 -11.54 30.20
N ARG A 24 -32.28 -12.42 29.75
CA ARG A 24 -32.43 -13.87 29.88
C ARG A 24 -32.33 -14.31 31.34
N ALA A 25 -31.35 -13.80 32.08
CA ALA A 25 -31.15 -14.16 33.48
C ALA A 25 -32.31 -13.68 34.37
N ARG A 26 -32.84 -12.47 34.11
CA ARG A 26 -34.07 -11.98 34.76
C ARG A 26 -35.25 -12.92 34.51
N ARG A 27 -35.41 -13.39 33.26
CA ARG A 27 -36.48 -14.33 32.87
C ARG A 27 -36.36 -15.69 33.57
N LEU A 28 -35.15 -16.27 33.66
CA LEU A 28 -34.92 -17.54 34.35
C LEU A 28 -35.14 -17.41 35.87
N PHE A 29 -34.73 -16.28 36.46
CA PHE A 29 -34.96 -16.00 37.88
C PHE A 29 -36.45 -16.01 38.23
N VAL A 30 -37.28 -15.25 37.50
CA VAL A 30 -38.73 -15.19 37.77
C VAL A 30 -39.45 -16.51 37.46
N ALA A 31 -38.93 -17.30 36.51
CA ALA A 31 -39.44 -18.63 36.22
C ALA A 31 -39.14 -19.62 37.37
N SER A 32 -37.93 -19.57 37.93
CA SER A 32 -37.55 -20.37 39.09
C SER A 32 -38.40 -20.05 40.31
N GLU A 33 -38.65 -18.77 40.58
CA GLU A 33 -39.54 -18.33 41.67
C GLU A 33 -40.99 -18.78 41.44
N ALA A 34 -41.44 -18.82 40.18
CA ALA A 34 -42.79 -19.29 39.84
C ALA A 34 -42.95 -20.80 40.04
N LEU A 35 -41.92 -21.59 39.69
CA LEU A 35 -41.89 -23.04 39.94
C LEU A 35 -41.84 -23.36 41.43
N ALA A 36 -40.98 -22.66 42.19
CA ALA A 36 -40.85 -22.84 43.63
C ALA A 36 -42.13 -22.48 44.40
N TYR A 37 -42.92 -21.55 43.87
CA TYR A 37 -44.21 -21.18 44.46
C TYR A 37 -45.31 -22.23 44.24
N GLY A 38 -45.20 -23.06 43.20
CA GLY A 38 -46.20 -24.07 42.85
C GLY A 38 -47.47 -23.49 42.22
N TYR A 39 -48.64 -23.99 42.62
CA TYR A 39 -49.92 -23.62 41.99
C TYR A 39 -50.18 -22.10 42.06
N GLY A 40 -50.44 -21.49 40.90
CA GLY A 40 -50.65 -20.04 40.77
C GLY A 40 -49.38 -19.17 40.76
N GLY A 41 -48.19 -19.78 40.80
CA GLY A 41 -46.90 -19.09 40.87
C GLY A 41 -46.69 -18.04 39.78
N ILE A 42 -47.07 -18.32 38.53
CA ILE A 42 -46.96 -17.37 37.40
C ILE A 42 -47.73 -16.06 37.70
N SER A 43 -48.95 -16.16 38.21
CA SER A 43 -49.81 -15.01 38.51
C SER A 43 -49.32 -14.22 39.72
N VAL A 44 -48.70 -14.89 40.70
CA VAL A 44 -48.14 -14.25 41.90
C VAL A 44 -46.83 -13.54 41.57
N VAL A 45 -45.90 -14.20 40.88
CA VAL A 45 -44.62 -13.63 40.49
C VAL A 45 -44.81 -12.47 39.51
N SER A 46 -45.76 -12.58 38.57
CA SER A 46 -46.08 -11.47 37.65
C SER A 46 -46.55 -10.22 38.40
N ARG A 47 -47.43 -10.38 39.40
CA ARG A 47 -47.86 -9.26 40.25
C ARG A 47 -46.75 -8.70 41.12
N ALA A 48 -45.87 -9.56 41.64
CA ALA A 48 -44.78 -9.16 42.53
C ALA A 48 -43.62 -8.45 41.81
N THR A 49 -43.35 -8.82 40.56
CA THR A 49 -42.16 -8.36 39.81
C THR A 49 -42.46 -7.43 38.64
N GLY A 50 -43.73 -7.33 38.22
CA GLY A 50 -44.16 -6.59 37.03
C GLY A 50 -43.83 -7.29 35.71
N VAL A 51 -43.24 -8.49 35.74
CA VAL A 51 -42.91 -9.23 34.53
C VAL A 51 -44.17 -9.88 33.94
N ALA A 52 -44.31 -9.80 32.61
CA ALA A 52 -45.46 -10.37 31.90
C ALA A 52 -45.54 -11.90 32.10
N ARG A 53 -46.76 -12.42 32.33
CA ARG A 53 -47.01 -13.86 32.53
C ARG A 53 -46.44 -14.71 31.39
N ARG A 54 -46.53 -14.23 30.15
CA ARG A 54 -45.94 -14.90 28.97
C ARG A 54 -44.43 -15.06 29.09
N THR A 55 -43.73 -14.04 29.57
CA THR A 55 -42.27 -14.08 29.75
C THR A 55 -41.86 -15.09 30.83
N ILE A 56 -42.64 -15.17 31.92
CA ILE A 56 -42.44 -16.18 32.98
C ILE A 56 -42.65 -17.58 32.40
N GLY A 57 -43.73 -17.81 31.63
CA GLY A 57 -44.00 -19.09 30.97
C GLY A 57 -42.89 -19.52 30.00
N VAL A 58 -42.34 -18.59 29.21
CA VAL A 58 -41.18 -18.87 28.35
C VAL A 58 -39.94 -19.25 29.17
N GLY A 59 -39.73 -18.59 30.31
CA GLY A 59 -38.63 -18.94 31.22
C GLY A 59 -38.79 -20.33 31.85
N ILE A 60 -40.02 -20.75 32.19
CA ILE A 60 -40.30 -22.10 32.72
C ILE A 60 -39.98 -23.17 31.69
N ALA A 61 -40.44 -23.00 30.45
CA ALA A 61 -40.12 -23.93 29.37
C ALA A 61 -38.60 -24.00 29.10
N GLU A 62 -37.91 -22.87 29.23
CA GLU A 62 -36.44 -22.80 29.09
C GLU A 62 -35.73 -23.52 30.25
N LEU A 63 -36.20 -23.41 31.50
CA LEU A 63 -35.67 -24.17 32.65
C LEU A 63 -35.89 -25.67 32.49
N GLN A 64 -37.06 -26.10 32.03
CA GLN A 64 -37.36 -27.51 31.77
C GLN A 64 -36.46 -28.10 30.68
N GLN A 65 -36.12 -27.33 29.65
CA GLN A 65 -35.15 -27.74 28.64
C GLN A 65 -33.75 -27.92 29.24
N ILE A 66 -33.33 -27.02 30.15
CA ILE A 66 -32.06 -27.12 30.86
C ILE A 66 -32.02 -28.37 31.75
N GLU A 67 -33.08 -28.63 32.52
CA GLU A 67 -33.23 -29.85 33.31
C GLU A 67 -33.24 -31.11 32.44
N GLY A 68 -33.80 -31.03 31.23
CA GLY A 68 -33.79 -32.09 30.22
C GLY A 68 -32.45 -32.29 29.49
N GLY A 69 -31.35 -31.69 29.96
CA GLY A 69 -30.01 -31.89 29.43
C GLY A 69 -29.54 -30.87 28.39
N TRP A 70 -30.33 -29.84 28.08
CA TRP A 70 -29.89 -28.76 27.20
C TRP A 70 -28.98 -27.77 27.95
N THR A 71 -27.68 -27.80 27.67
CA THR A 71 -26.73 -26.83 28.23
C THR A 71 -26.58 -25.62 27.30
N PRO A 72 -26.87 -24.39 27.78
CA PRO A 72 -26.57 -23.20 27.00
C PRO A 72 -25.04 -23.03 26.88
N PRO A 73 -24.53 -22.50 25.75
CA PRO A 73 -23.10 -22.23 25.60
C PRO A 73 -22.59 -21.30 26.72
N TRP A 74 -21.49 -21.69 27.38
CA TRP A 74 -20.81 -20.85 28.36
C TRP A 74 -20.03 -19.73 27.66
N GLY A 75 -20.21 -18.49 28.12
CA GLY A 75 -19.54 -17.29 27.59
C GLY A 75 -20.40 -16.49 26.61
N ASN A 76 -20.59 -15.18 26.88
CA ASN A 76 -21.24 -14.14 26.06
C ASN A 76 -22.23 -14.63 24.98
N ALA A 77 -23.13 -15.54 25.36
CA ALA A 77 -24.10 -16.10 24.45
C ALA A 77 -25.11 -15.02 24.10
N ARG A 78 -25.39 -14.89 22.80
CA ARG A 78 -26.36 -13.94 22.24
C ARG A 78 -27.67 -14.00 23.05
N VAL A 79 -28.00 -12.91 23.74
CA VAL A 79 -29.22 -12.81 24.57
C VAL A 79 -30.50 -13.03 23.75
N ARG A 80 -30.44 -12.74 22.43
CA ARG A 80 -31.54 -12.88 21.48
C ARG A 80 -31.33 -14.08 20.56
N LYS A 81 -32.41 -14.82 20.28
CA LYS A 81 -32.44 -15.90 19.28
C LYS A 81 -32.00 -15.39 17.89
N PRO A 82 -31.37 -16.25 17.06
CA PRO A 82 -31.15 -15.94 15.64
C PRO A 82 -32.45 -15.46 14.98
N GLY A 83 -32.40 -14.34 14.26
CA GLY A 83 -33.58 -13.73 13.61
C GLY A 83 -34.29 -12.62 14.40
N ALA A 84 -34.03 -12.46 15.70
CA ALA A 84 -34.65 -11.41 16.53
C ALA A 84 -33.90 -10.05 16.49
N GLY A 85 -33.45 -9.66 15.29
CA GLY A 85 -32.76 -8.39 15.00
C GLY A 85 -33.52 -7.52 14.00
N ARG A 86 -33.13 -6.25 13.87
CA ARG A 86 -33.67 -5.36 12.83
C ARG A 86 -33.45 -6.02 11.44
N LYS A 87 -34.53 -6.21 10.67
CA LYS A 87 -34.46 -6.75 9.30
C LYS A 87 -33.48 -5.90 8.47
N LYS A 88 -32.63 -6.57 7.66
CA LYS A 88 -31.66 -5.90 6.76
C LYS A 88 -32.39 -4.89 5.86
N THR A 89 -31.77 -3.76 5.55
CA THR A 89 -32.36 -2.74 4.66
C THR A 89 -32.70 -3.31 3.29
N THR A 90 -31.90 -4.23 2.76
CA THR A 90 -32.17 -4.96 1.51
C THR A 90 -33.44 -5.83 1.55
N ALA A 91 -33.94 -6.19 2.73
CA ALA A 91 -35.23 -6.88 2.88
C ALA A 91 -36.42 -5.92 3.03
N LYS A 92 -36.15 -4.62 3.21
CA LYS A 92 -37.17 -3.55 3.25
C LYS A 92 -37.24 -2.78 1.93
N ASP A 93 -36.14 -2.79 1.18
CA ASP A 93 -35.94 -2.10 -0.08
C ASP A 93 -35.41 -3.13 -1.10
N PRO A 94 -36.31 -3.81 -1.83
CA PRO A 94 -35.95 -4.93 -2.70
C PRO A 94 -35.14 -4.52 -3.94
N THR A 95 -35.32 -3.28 -4.43
CA THR A 95 -34.68 -2.82 -5.68
C THR A 95 -33.30 -2.19 -5.43
N LEU A 96 -32.99 -1.81 -4.19
CA LEU A 96 -31.69 -1.25 -3.81
C LEU A 96 -30.47 -2.02 -4.33
N LEU A 97 -30.52 -3.36 -4.33
CA LEU A 97 -29.38 -4.17 -4.74
C LEU A 97 -29.23 -4.20 -6.27
N SER A 98 -30.33 -4.28 -7.03
CA SER A 98 -30.32 -4.20 -8.49
C SER A 98 -29.96 -2.79 -8.98
N ASP A 99 -30.47 -1.75 -8.32
CA ASP A 99 -30.23 -0.36 -8.71
C ASP A 99 -28.78 0.05 -8.43
N LEU A 100 -28.19 -0.43 -7.32
CA LEU A 100 -26.75 -0.30 -7.06
C LEU A 100 -25.91 -1.02 -8.11
N GLN A 101 -26.31 -2.23 -8.53
CA GLN A 101 -25.59 -2.99 -9.55
C GLN A 101 -25.64 -2.26 -10.91
N ALA A 102 -26.81 -1.78 -11.33
CA ALA A 102 -26.99 -1.02 -12.56
C ALA A 102 -26.12 0.26 -12.59
N LEU A 103 -26.03 1.00 -11.47
CA LEU A 103 -25.18 2.20 -11.37
C LEU A 103 -23.67 1.88 -11.56
N VAL A 104 -23.21 0.72 -11.10
CA VAL A 104 -21.81 0.28 -11.21
C VAL A 104 -21.50 -0.27 -12.61
N GLU A 105 -22.46 -0.98 -13.22
CA GLU A 105 -22.28 -1.59 -14.55
C GLU A 105 -22.40 -0.55 -15.69
N ALA A 106 -23.31 0.41 -15.58
CA ALA A 106 -23.47 1.51 -16.55
C ALA A 106 -22.17 2.34 -16.70
N THR A 107 -21.40 2.49 -15.61
CA THR A 107 -20.09 3.15 -15.66
C THR A 107 -18.94 2.26 -16.13
N THR A 108 -19.17 0.96 -16.30
CA THR A 108 -18.15 0.00 -16.78
C THR A 108 -18.18 -0.15 -18.30
N ARG A 109 -19.33 0.05 -18.95
CA ARG A 109 -19.51 -0.14 -20.41
C ARG A 109 -19.41 1.13 -21.26
N GLY A 110 -19.34 2.32 -20.66
CA GLY A 110 -19.16 3.57 -21.41
C GLY A 110 -20.37 3.95 -22.27
N ASP A 111 -21.59 3.79 -21.73
CA ASP A 111 -22.83 4.09 -22.42
C ASP A 111 -23.02 5.63 -22.59
N PRO A 112 -23.15 6.17 -23.83
CA PRO A 112 -23.17 7.61 -24.10
C PRO A 112 -24.37 8.38 -23.53
N GLU A 113 -25.49 7.72 -23.25
CA GLU A 113 -26.73 8.37 -22.76
C GLU A 113 -26.89 8.33 -21.23
N SER A 114 -25.90 7.83 -20.48
CA SER A 114 -26.01 7.80 -19.02
C SER A 114 -25.78 9.20 -18.41
N PRO A 115 -26.69 9.74 -17.57
CA PRO A 115 -26.58 11.08 -16.99
C PRO A 115 -25.39 11.29 -16.02
N LEU A 116 -24.57 10.25 -15.80
CA LEU A 116 -23.42 10.25 -14.89
C LEU A 116 -22.12 9.99 -15.67
N LEU A 117 -21.67 10.99 -16.41
CA LEU A 117 -20.36 10.97 -17.06
C LEU A 117 -19.23 10.97 -16.00
N TRP A 118 -18.32 10.01 -16.16
CA TRP A 118 -16.95 9.93 -15.62
C TRP A 118 -16.71 9.92 -14.09
N THR A 119 -17.70 10.23 -13.24
CA THR A 119 -17.46 10.52 -11.82
C THR A 119 -17.90 9.43 -10.83
N ALA A 120 -18.49 8.30 -11.28
CA ALA A 120 -19.23 7.40 -10.38
C ALA A 120 -18.43 6.37 -9.55
N ARG A 121 -17.09 6.40 -9.51
CA ARG A 121 -16.32 5.34 -8.80
C ARG A 121 -16.19 5.55 -7.29
N SER A 122 -16.63 6.69 -6.75
CA SER A 122 -16.58 6.93 -5.31
C SER A 122 -17.87 6.45 -4.65
N GLN A 123 -17.73 5.78 -3.50
CA GLN A 123 -18.88 5.38 -2.67
C GLN A 123 -19.80 6.58 -2.33
N ARG A 124 -19.27 7.81 -2.28
CA ARG A 124 -20.06 9.03 -2.02
C ARG A 124 -21.03 9.31 -3.16
N ASN A 125 -20.56 9.20 -4.40
CA ASN A 125 -21.38 9.45 -5.57
C ASN A 125 -22.44 8.36 -5.75
N LEU A 126 -22.11 7.11 -5.40
CA LEU A 126 -23.08 6.01 -5.36
C LEU A 126 -24.18 6.25 -4.32
N VAL A 127 -23.84 6.73 -3.12
CA VAL A 127 -24.85 7.11 -2.12
C VAL A 127 -25.72 8.25 -2.65
N THR A 128 -25.15 9.30 -3.25
CA THR A 128 -25.94 10.42 -3.80
C THR A 128 -26.87 9.97 -4.92
N ALA A 129 -26.40 9.11 -5.84
CA ALA A 129 -27.22 8.58 -6.93
C ALA A 129 -28.37 7.70 -6.41
N LEU A 130 -28.09 6.82 -5.46
CA LEU A 130 -29.12 5.98 -4.81
C LEU A 130 -30.12 6.82 -4.02
N SER A 131 -29.68 7.88 -3.35
CA SER A 131 -30.59 8.81 -2.68
C SER A 131 -31.51 9.55 -3.66
N ARG A 132 -31.04 9.90 -4.86
CA ARG A 132 -31.87 10.50 -5.92
C ARG A 132 -32.91 9.52 -6.47
N GLN A 133 -32.62 8.22 -6.43
CA GLN A 133 -33.56 7.14 -6.77
C GLN A 133 -34.50 6.78 -5.61
N GLY A 134 -34.43 7.48 -4.47
CA GLY A 134 -35.32 7.29 -3.32
C GLY A 134 -34.81 6.35 -2.24
N HIS A 135 -33.60 5.79 -2.38
CA HIS A 135 -33.05 4.85 -1.41
C HIS A 135 -32.38 5.54 -0.21
N GLN A 136 -32.75 5.13 1.00
CA GLN A 136 -32.08 5.59 2.22
C GLN A 136 -30.81 4.78 2.49
N THR A 137 -29.69 5.27 1.96
CA THR A 137 -28.40 4.56 2.02
C THR A 137 -27.32 5.35 2.75
N SER A 138 -26.34 4.64 3.31
CA SER A 138 -25.14 5.22 3.90
C SER A 138 -23.90 4.62 3.26
N MET A 139 -22.77 5.33 3.35
CA MET A 139 -21.48 4.89 2.82
C MET A 139 -21.09 3.48 3.29
N LYS A 140 -21.26 3.19 4.59
CA LYS A 140 -20.96 1.88 5.19
C LYS A 140 -21.89 0.79 4.63
N MET A 141 -23.15 1.13 4.35
CA MET A 141 -24.10 0.21 3.75
C MET A 141 -23.73 -0.11 2.31
N VAL A 142 -23.48 0.91 1.48
CA VAL A 142 -23.06 0.74 0.08
C VAL A 142 -21.76 -0.06 -0.01
N ALA A 143 -20.77 0.23 0.84
CA ALA A 143 -19.53 -0.54 0.90
C ALA A 143 -19.74 -2.04 1.21
N ARG A 144 -20.69 -2.37 2.08
CA ARG A 144 -21.05 -3.76 2.39
C ARG A 144 -21.78 -4.41 1.21
N LEU A 145 -22.72 -3.71 0.58
CA LEU A 145 -23.49 -4.23 -0.55
C LEU A 145 -22.61 -4.48 -1.78
N LEU A 146 -21.65 -3.58 -2.06
CA LEU A 146 -20.65 -3.78 -3.12
C LEU A 146 -19.83 -5.05 -2.88
N LYS A 147 -19.43 -5.34 -1.64
CA LYS A 147 -18.75 -6.60 -1.29
C LYS A 147 -19.65 -7.82 -1.47
N GLU A 148 -20.93 -7.72 -1.10
CA GLU A 148 -21.92 -8.80 -1.32
C GLU A 148 -22.13 -9.07 -2.82
N LEU A 149 -22.04 -8.05 -3.66
CA LEU A 149 -22.07 -8.11 -5.12
C LEU A 149 -20.73 -8.53 -5.77
N GLY A 150 -19.70 -8.83 -4.99
CA GLY A 150 -18.38 -9.23 -5.51
C GLY A 150 -17.49 -8.09 -6.00
N TYR A 151 -17.91 -6.83 -5.85
CA TYR A 151 -17.10 -5.66 -6.19
C TYR A 151 -16.10 -5.33 -5.07
N SER A 152 -14.90 -4.92 -5.47
CA SER A 152 -13.85 -4.42 -4.58
C SER A 152 -13.16 -3.23 -5.21
N LEU A 153 -12.51 -2.41 -4.38
CA LEU A 153 -11.70 -1.30 -4.88
C LEU A 153 -10.46 -1.88 -5.57
N GLN A 154 -10.43 -1.75 -6.90
CA GLN A 154 -9.28 -2.14 -7.71
C GLN A 154 -8.44 -0.91 -8.02
N ALA A 155 -7.13 -0.99 -7.77
CA ALA A 155 -6.17 -0.06 -8.33
C ALA A 155 -5.77 -0.53 -9.73
N ASN A 156 -5.48 0.41 -10.65
CA ASN A 156 -4.93 0.06 -11.95
C ASN A 156 -3.62 -0.70 -11.76
N ARG A 157 -3.60 -1.98 -12.14
CA ARG A 157 -2.40 -2.82 -12.12
C ARG A 157 -1.86 -2.88 -13.55
N LYS A 158 -0.64 -2.41 -13.76
CA LYS A 158 0.07 -2.53 -15.05
C LYS A 158 0.32 -4.03 -15.33
N ARG A 159 -0.61 -4.71 -16.01
CA ARG A 159 -0.50 -6.13 -16.41
C ARG A 159 -0.22 -6.32 -17.89
N LEU A 160 -0.46 -5.29 -18.71
CA LEU A 160 -0.15 -5.29 -20.13
C LEU A 160 1.32 -4.90 -20.30
N GLU A 161 2.22 -5.86 -20.05
CA GLU A 161 3.58 -5.78 -20.58
C GLU A 161 3.51 -6.11 -22.08
N GLY A 162 4.32 -5.44 -22.91
CA GLY A 162 4.44 -5.78 -24.33
C GLY A 162 4.84 -7.24 -24.53
N ALA A 163 4.81 -7.71 -25.79
CA ALA A 163 5.08 -9.10 -26.17
C ALA A 163 6.21 -9.72 -25.32
N GLN A 164 5.94 -10.86 -24.68
CA GLN A 164 6.94 -11.57 -23.87
C GLN A 164 8.17 -11.80 -24.74
N HIS A 165 9.29 -11.14 -24.41
CA HIS A 165 10.55 -11.42 -25.07
C HIS A 165 10.93 -12.88 -24.75
N PRO A 166 11.20 -13.73 -25.76
CA PRO A 166 11.48 -15.15 -25.55
C PRO A 166 12.62 -15.36 -24.55
N ASP A 167 13.63 -14.49 -24.59
CA ASP A 167 14.81 -14.59 -23.73
C ASP A 167 14.69 -13.90 -22.36
N ARG A 168 13.49 -13.42 -21.98
CA ARG A 168 13.31 -12.67 -20.72
C ARG A 168 13.77 -13.47 -19.51
N ASN A 169 13.41 -14.76 -19.44
CA ASN A 169 13.79 -15.61 -18.31
C ASN A 169 15.29 -15.90 -18.31
N ALA A 170 15.87 -16.20 -19.47
CA ALA A 170 17.30 -16.44 -19.61
C ALA A 170 18.13 -15.20 -19.18
N GLN A 171 17.68 -13.99 -19.50
CA GLN A 171 18.31 -12.76 -19.03
C GLN A 171 18.21 -12.57 -17.52
N PHE A 172 17.10 -12.94 -16.89
CA PHE A 172 17.01 -12.93 -15.42
C PHE A 172 17.91 -13.96 -14.76
N GLU A 173 18.02 -15.15 -15.35
CA GLU A 173 18.92 -16.20 -14.85
C GLU A 173 20.38 -15.76 -14.95
N HIS A 174 20.79 -15.21 -16.09
CA HIS A 174 22.12 -14.63 -16.28
C HIS A 174 22.42 -13.53 -15.25
N LEU A 175 21.53 -12.54 -15.12
CA LEU A 175 21.69 -11.45 -14.15
C LEU A 175 21.77 -11.96 -12.71
N ASN A 176 20.95 -12.93 -12.33
CA ASN A 176 20.99 -13.51 -10.98
C ASN A 176 22.30 -14.27 -10.73
N GLU A 177 22.83 -14.97 -11.73
CA GLU A 177 24.10 -15.68 -11.61
C GLU A 177 25.27 -14.69 -11.48
N THR A 178 25.33 -13.65 -12.32
CA THR A 178 26.33 -12.59 -12.23
C THR A 178 26.32 -11.91 -10.85
N ILE A 179 25.13 -11.56 -10.34
CA ILE A 179 24.99 -10.98 -9.00
C ILE A 179 25.46 -11.96 -7.93
N ARG A 180 25.08 -13.24 -8.02
CA ARG A 180 25.47 -14.26 -7.03
C ARG A 180 26.98 -14.40 -6.96
N GLN A 181 27.66 -14.46 -8.11
CA GLN A 181 29.11 -14.57 -8.18
C GLN A 181 29.80 -13.33 -7.58
N GLN A 182 29.33 -12.13 -7.93
CA GLN A 182 29.87 -10.88 -7.39
C GLN A 182 29.69 -10.78 -5.87
N LEU A 183 28.50 -11.12 -5.36
CA LEU A 183 28.23 -11.11 -3.92
C LEU A 183 29.05 -12.17 -3.17
N ALA A 184 29.28 -13.33 -3.77
CA ALA A 184 30.14 -14.38 -3.20
C ALA A 184 31.61 -13.95 -3.14
N ALA A 185 32.05 -13.12 -4.09
CA ALA A 185 33.39 -12.51 -4.09
C ALA A 185 33.51 -11.31 -3.13
N HIS A 186 32.45 -10.93 -2.41
CA HIS A 186 32.38 -9.72 -1.58
C HIS A 186 32.64 -8.41 -2.34
N GLU A 187 32.36 -8.41 -3.64
CA GLU A 187 32.50 -7.26 -4.50
C GLU A 187 31.17 -6.48 -4.61
N PRO A 188 31.20 -5.17 -4.89
CA PRO A 188 30.00 -4.35 -4.93
C PRO A 188 29.07 -4.72 -6.09
N VAL A 189 27.77 -4.79 -5.77
CA VAL A 189 26.67 -4.90 -6.73
C VAL A 189 25.66 -3.81 -6.45
N ILE A 190 25.38 -2.98 -7.46
CA ILE A 190 24.41 -1.90 -7.36
C ILE A 190 23.28 -2.04 -8.37
N SER A 191 22.12 -1.52 -7.99
CA SER A 191 20.94 -1.36 -8.83
C SER A 191 20.66 0.13 -8.98
N VAL A 192 20.54 0.59 -10.23
CA VAL A 192 20.43 2.02 -10.55
C VAL A 192 19.18 2.29 -11.39
N ASP A 193 18.53 3.40 -11.10
CA ASP A 193 17.37 3.87 -11.85
C ASP A 193 17.05 5.34 -11.53
N THR A 194 16.27 5.98 -12.40
CA THR A 194 15.74 7.33 -12.15
C THR A 194 14.30 7.26 -11.66
N LYS A 195 13.99 7.98 -10.59
CA LYS A 195 12.61 8.17 -10.16
C LYS A 195 11.93 9.19 -11.08
N LYS A 196 10.62 8.99 -11.30
CA LYS A 196 9.77 9.99 -11.95
C LYS A 196 10.03 11.39 -11.37
N LYS A 197 10.15 12.37 -12.27
CA LYS A 197 10.31 13.78 -11.89
C LYS A 197 9.16 14.26 -11.01
N GLU A 198 9.51 14.89 -9.90
CA GLU A 198 8.57 15.51 -8.99
C GLU A 198 8.60 17.02 -9.07
N ARG A 199 7.48 17.65 -8.72
CA ARG A 199 7.34 19.10 -8.70
C ARG A 199 7.76 19.63 -7.33
N VAL A 200 8.54 20.71 -7.32
CA VAL A 200 8.97 21.38 -6.09
C VAL A 200 8.01 22.51 -5.80
N GLY A 201 7.38 22.46 -4.63
CA GLY A 201 6.40 23.43 -4.16
C GLY A 201 5.28 22.78 -3.35
N PRO A 202 4.33 23.58 -2.84
CA PRO A 202 3.20 23.12 -2.04
C PRO A 202 2.12 22.46 -2.93
N TYR A 203 2.47 21.38 -3.62
CA TYR A 203 1.51 20.60 -4.42
C TYR A 203 0.91 19.46 -3.60
N LYS A 204 -0.28 19.05 -4.02
CA LYS A 204 -0.98 17.92 -3.42
C LYS A 204 -0.27 16.60 -3.76
N ASN A 205 0.42 16.05 -2.77
CA ASN A 205 0.89 14.67 -2.84
C ASN A 205 -0.17 13.68 -2.36
N GLY A 206 -0.32 12.58 -3.10
CA GLY A 206 -1.27 11.53 -2.78
C GLY A 206 -0.96 10.91 -1.42
N GLY A 207 -1.90 10.96 -0.48
CA GLY A 207 -1.63 10.48 0.85
C GLY A 207 -2.54 11.03 1.94
N ARG A 208 -2.33 10.55 3.16
CA ARG A 208 -2.90 11.08 4.41
C ARG A 208 -1.96 10.72 5.54
N GLU A 209 -1.61 11.70 6.35
CA GLU A 209 -0.87 11.52 7.60
C GLU A 209 -1.73 11.94 8.79
N LEU A 210 -1.36 11.48 9.98
CA LEU A 210 -1.99 11.89 11.21
C LEU A 210 -1.52 13.30 11.56
N ARG A 211 -2.46 14.23 11.69
CA ARG A 211 -2.25 15.61 12.15
C ARG A 211 -3.34 15.99 13.14
N ALA A 212 -3.13 17.09 13.86
CA ALA A 212 -4.15 17.65 14.73
C ALA A 212 -5.43 17.93 13.93
N GLN A 213 -6.58 17.71 14.56
CA GLN A 213 -7.87 17.92 13.92
C GLN A 213 -8.04 19.40 13.52
N GLY A 214 -8.30 19.65 12.24
CA GLY A 214 -8.49 21.00 11.71
C GLY A 214 -7.23 21.70 11.20
N ASP A 215 -6.08 21.02 11.21
CA ASP A 215 -4.78 21.55 10.74
C ASP A 215 -4.25 20.78 9.51
N PRO A 216 -4.88 20.88 8.33
CA PRO A 216 -4.33 20.34 7.10
C PRO A 216 -3.15 21.19 6.60
N GLU A 217 -2.20 20.56 5.90
CA GLU A 217 -1.19 21.30 5.15
C GLU A 217 -1.81 22.00 3.94
N ASP A 218 -1.58 23.31 3.84
CA ASP A 218 -2.02 24.10 2.71
C ASP A 218 -1.24 23.73 1.45
N VAL A 219 -1.98 23.35 0.42
CA VAL A 219 -1.46 23.03 -0.91
C VAL A 219 -2.16 23.88 -1.95
N ARG A 220 -1.46 24.22 -3.02
CA ARG A 220 -1.98 25.04 -4.11
C ARG A 220 -3.13 24.34 -4.82
N VAL A 221 -4.09 25.17 -5.23
CA VAL A 221 -5.24 24.75 -6.04
C VAL A 221 -4.85 24.47 -7.49
N HIS A 222 -3.76 25.09 -7.98
CA HIS A 222 -3.28 24.97 -9.35
C HIS A 222 -1.85 24.42 -9.44
N ASP A 223 -1.67 23.47 -10.36
CA ASP A 223 -0.41 22.79 -10.64
C ASP A 223 0.49 23.59 -11.62
N PHE A 224 0.79 24.86 -11.36
CA PHE A 224 1.74 25.64 -12.17
C PHE A 224 3.15 25.54 -11.58
N VAL A 225 4.14 25.15 -12.39
CA VAL A 225 5.54 24.97 -11.94
C VAL A 225 6.12 26.30 -11.44
N ASP A 226 6.59 26.33 -10.20
CA ASP A 226 7.28 27.48 -9.58
C ASP A 226 8.69 27.71 -10.13
N ALA A 227 9.31 28.82 -9.70
CA ALA A 227 10.71 29.16 -9.97
C ALA A 227 11.71 28.03 -9.62
N ASP A 228 11.39 27.17 -8.64
CA ASP A 228 12.23 26.05 -8.19
C ASP A 228 12.13 24.78 -9.07
N GLY A 229 11.22 24.78 -10.05
CA GLY A 229 11.18 23.80 -11.13
C GLY A 229 10.74 22.38 -10.72
N LYS A 230 11.40 21.38 -11.31
CA LYS A 230 11.17 19.95 -11.07
C LYS A 230 12.48 19.30 -10.69
N VAL A 231 12.43 18.34 -9.78
CA VAL A 231 13.59 17.51 -9.43
C VAL A 231 13.48 16.12 -10.04
N ALA A 232 14.63 15.55 -10.40
CA ALA A 232 14.77 14.17 -10.83
C ALA A 232 15.67 13.43 -9.82
N PRO A 233 15.10 12.66 -8.88
CA PRO A 233 15.88 11.82 -8.01
C PRO A 233 16.44 10.63 -8.80
N TYR A 234 17.75 10.50 -8.89
CA TYR A 234 18.41 9.31 -9.43
C TYR A 234 19.00 8.52 -8.27
N GLY A 235 18.74 7.21 -8.24
CA GLY A 235 19.10 6.36 -7.11
C GLY A 235 20.12 5.30 -7.46
N VAL A 236 20.92 4.94 -6.47
CA VAL A 236 21.84 3.80 -6.45
C VAL A 236 21.52 2.99 -5.20
N TYR A 237 21.16 1.73 -5.38
CA TYR A 237 20.86 0.80 -4.29
C TYR A 237 21.93 -0.29 -4.24
N ASP A 238 22.60 -0.40 -3.10
CA ASP A 238 23.58 -1.44 -2.82
C ASP A 238 22.88 -2.72 -2.36
N LEU A 239 23.05 -3.80 -3.13
CA LEU A 239 22.38 -5.08 -2.89
C LEU A 239 22.97 -5.85 -1.69
N HIS A 240 24.22 -5.58 -1.31
CA HIS A 240 24.92 -6.28 -0.24
C HIS A 240 24.63 -5.65 1.12
N LYS A 241 24.78 -4.33 1.25
CA LYS A 241 24.58 -3.62 2.54
C LYS A 241 23.14 -3.20 2.80
N ASN A 242 22.25 -3.29 1.80
CA ASN A 242 20.89 -2.74 1.89
C ASN A 242 20.92 -1.24 2.21
N GLU A 243 21.82 -0.52 1.55
CA GLU A 243 21.96 0.92 1.66
C GLU A 243 21.67 1.56 0.30
N ALA A 244 21.34 2.85 0.31
CA ALA A 244 21.09 3.59 -0.92
C ALA A 244 21.66 4.99 -0.89
N TRP A 245 22.09 5.44 -2.06
CA TRP A 245 22.40 6.82 -2.36
C TRP A 245 21.36 7.38 -3.34
N VAL A 246 20.94 8.63 -3.15
CA VAL A 246 20.08 9.34 -4.10
C VAL A 246 20.64 10.73 -4.37
N SER A 247 21.00 11.00 -5.63
CA SER A 247 21.27 12.36 -6.10
C SER A 247 19.97 13.00 -6.55
N VAL A 248 19.65 14.19 -6.02
CA VAL A 248 18.47 14.96 -6.41
C VAL A 248 18.89 15.98 -7.46
N GLY A 249 18.65 15.68 -8.74
CA GLY A 249 19.03 16.56 -9.83
C GLY A 249 18.00 17.67 -10.08
N ILE A 250 18.44 18.91 -10.26
CA ILE A 250 17.59 20.07 -10.58
C ILE A 250 17.47 20.35 -12.09
N SER A 251 18.17 19.58 -12.92
CA SER A 251 18.23 19.76 -14.38
C SER A 251 17.57 18.58 -15.13
N HIS A 252 18.18 18.15 -16.23
CA HIS A 252 17.74 17.04 -17.04
C HIS A 252 18.32 15.73 -16.51
N ASP A 253 17.47 14.70 -16.54
CA ASP A 253 17.92 13.32 -16.38
C ASP A 253 18.65 12.93 -17.67
N THR A 254 19.97 12.83 -17.58
CA THR A 254 20.89 12.53 -18.69
C THR A 254 21.83 11.41 -18.26
N ALA A 255 22.49 10.76 -19.22
CA ALA A 255 23.46 9.72 -18.91
C ALA A 255 24.62 10.24 -18.04
N GLU A 256 25.03 11.49 -18.24
CA GLU A 256 26.06 12.17 -17.44
C GLU A 256 25.62 12.31 -15.98
N PHE A 257 24.35 12.70 -15.74
CA PHE A 257 23.78 12.75 -14.38
C PHE A 257 23.70 11.36 -13.74
N ALA A 258 23.31 10.34 -14.51
CA ALA A 258 23.24 8.96 -14.03
C ALA A 258 24.62 8.45 -13.57
N VAL A 259 25.68 8.68 -14.37
CA VAL A 259 27.05 8.29 -14.01
C VAL A 259 27.59 9.11 -12.85
N GLU A 260 27.34 10.43 -12.81
CA GLU A 260 27.75 11.26 -11.67
C GLU A 260 27.08 10.82 -10.36
N THR A 261 25.86 10.29 -10.45
CA THR A 261 25.18 9.71 -9.27
C THR A 261 25.87 8.44 -8.79
N VAL A 262 26.32 7.57 -9.69
CA VAL A 262 27.15 6.39 -9.35
C VAL A 262 28.48 6.83 -8.75
N ARG A 263 29.13 7.84 -9.35
CA ARG A 263 30.38 8.43 -8.85
C ARG A 263 30.21 8.96 -7.42
N SER A 264 29.15 9.73 -7.17
CA SER A 264 28.83 10.26 -5.84
C SER A 264 28.60 9.15 -4.82
N TRP A 265 27.84 8.10 -5.19
CA TRP A 265 27.68 6.93 -4.33
C TRP A 265 29.02 6.28 -3.98
N TRP A 266 29.91 6.11 -4.96
CA TRP A 266 31.22 5.51 -4.72
C TRP A 266 32.03 6.33 -3.72
N HIS A 267 32.17 7.65 -3.91
CA HIS A 267 32.97 8.48 -3.01
C HIS A 267 32.37 8.58 -1.59
N GLU A 268 31.06 8.67 -1.47
CA GLU A 268 30.39 8.96 -0.19
C GLU A 268 30.08 7.69 0.63
N MET A 269 30.00 6.53 -0.02
CA MET A 269 29.57 5.27 0.58
C MET A 269 30.38 4.07 0.10
N GLY A 270 30.51 3.88 -1.22
CA GLY A 270 31.10 2.68 -1.82
C GLY A 270 32.57 2.46 -1.43
N ALA A 271 33.43 3.46 -1.59
CA ALA A 271 34.87 3.34 -1.38
C ALA A 271 35.25 2.98 0.05
N ALA A 272 34.55 3.55 1.04
CA ALA A 272 34.75 3.19 2.45
C ALA A 272 34.25 1.78 2.79
N THR A 273 33.23 1.31 2.06
CA THR A 273 32.62 -0.01 2.28
C THR A 273 33.38 -1.12 1.57
N TYR A 274 33.95 -0.84 0.39
CA TYR A 274 34.66 -1.78 -0.47
C TYR A 274 36.06 -1.24 -0.82
N PRO A 275 36.98 -1.12 0.16
CA PRO A 275 38.29 -0.51 -0.05
C PRO A 275 39.22 -1.33 -0.95
N THR A 276 38.94 -2.62 -1.11
CA THR A 276 39.72 -3.57 -1.92
C THR A 276 38.96 -4.04 -3.15
N ALA A 277 37.93 -3.31 -3.58
CA ALA A 277 37.13 -3.70 -4.73
C ALA A 277 37.99 -3.83 -5.99
N THR A 278 37.79 -4.92 -6.72
CA THR A 278 38.46 -5.17 -8.01
C THR A 278 37.48 -5.21 -9.17
N SER A 279 36.18 -5.11 -8.90
CA SER A 279 35.15 -5.00 -9.94
C SER A 279 33.84 -4.46 -9.38
N LEU A 280 32.99 -3.89 -10.24
CA LEU A 280 31.65 -3.44 -9.89
C LEU A 280 30.62 -3.98 -10.87
N VAL A 281 29.49 -4.50 -10.36
CA VAL A 281 28.34 -4.86 -11.19
C VAL A 281 27.22 -3.84 -11.02
N ILE A 282 26.73 -3.30 -12.14
CA ILE A 282 25.61 -2.37 -12.21
C ILE A 282 24.43 -3.05 -12.90
N THR A 283 23.31 -3.13 -12.21
CA THR A 283 22.03 -3.53 -12.81
C THR A 283 21.21 -2.30 -13.13
N ALA A 284 20.77 -2.18 -14.39
CA ALA A 284 20.08 -1.01 -14.89
C ALA A 284 18.87 -1.38 -15.74
N ASP A 285 17.91 -0.47 -15.84
CA ASP A 285 16.81 -0.60 -16.78
C ASP A 285 17.30 -0.48 -18.24
N GLY A 286 16.54 -1.05 -19.18
CA GLY A 286 16.88 -1.01 -20.61
C GLY A 286 16.58 0.32 -21.31
N GLY A 287 16.08 1.34 -20.60
CA GLY A 287 15.64 2.62 -21.19
C GLY A 287 15.92 3.80 -20.27
N GLY A 288 15.75 5.03 -20.78
CA GLY A 288 16.06 6.25 -20.04
C GLY A 288 17.51 6.69 -20.21
N SER A 289 18.05 7.42 -19.22
CA SER A 289 19.42 7.96 -19.22
C SER A 289 20.51 6.90 -19.15
N ASN A 290 20.21 5.74 -18.56
CA ASN A 290 21.09 4.59 -18.41
C ASN A 290 20.76 3.45 -19.40
N GLY A 291 20.00 3.71 -20.47
CA GLY A 291 19.60 2.66 -21.39
C GLY A 291 20.76 2.08 -22.22
N TYR A 292 20.67 0.80 -22.57
CA TYR A 292 21.73 0.07 -23.28
C TYR A 292 22.11 0.65 -24.66
N ARG A 293 21.19 1.37 -25.32
CA ARG A 293 21.42 2.06 -26.61
C ARG A 293 22.05 3.44 -26.46
N VAL A 294 22.19 3.95 -25.24
CA VAL A 294 22.65 5.32 -24.99
C VAL A 294 24.17 5.36 -25.07
N ARG A 295 24.70 5.98 -26.14
CA ARG A 295 26.16 6.11 -26.34
C ARG A 295 26.84 6.95 -25.27
N LEU A 296 26.16 7.99 -24.79
CA LEU A 296 26.68 8.86 -23.73
C LEU A 296 26.84 8.11 -22.41
N TRP A 297 25.96 7.15 -22.12
CA TRP A 297 26.07 6.28 -20.94
C TRP A 297 27.38 5.49 -20.95
N LYS A 298 27.70 4.85 -22.09
CA LYS A 298 28.94 4.09 -22.26
C LYS A 298 30.18 4.98 -22.17
N LEU A 299 30.13 6.17 -22.76
CA LEU A 299 31.25 7.12 -22.72
C LEU A 299 31.52 7.67 -21.31
N GLU A 300 30.48 8.09 -20.59
CA GLU A 300 30.62 8.61 -19.23
C GLU A 300 31.03 7.50 -18.26
N LEU A 301 30.53 6.27 -18.44
CA LEU A 301 31.00 5.11 -17.69
C LEU A 301 32.49 4.82 -17.91
N GLN A 302 33.03 5.02 -19.12
CA GLN A 302 34.47 4.89 -19.34
C GLN A 302 35.24 5.84 -18.42
N GLY A 303 34.85 7.12 -18.37
CA GLY A 303 35.50 8.08 -17.48
C GLY A 303 35.40 7.70 -16.00
N LEU A 304 34.26 7.15 -15.57
CA LEU A 304 34.13 6.59 -14.22
C LEU A 304 35.06 5.40 -14.01
N VAL A 305 35.09 4.44 -14.94
CA VAL A 305 35.93 3.23 -14.86
C VAL A 305 37.42 3.59 -14.79
N ASP A 306 37.86 4.57 -15.58
CA ASP A 306 39.23 5.06 -15.56
C ASP A 306 39.60 5.68 -14.20
N GLU A 307 38.67 6.41 -13.57
CA GLU A 307 38.85 6.97 -12.22
C GLU A 307 38.82 5.90 -11.12
N LEU A 308 38.00 4.87 -11.26
CA LEU A 308 37.92 3.76 -10.31
C LEU A 308 39.12 2.83 -10.38
N GLY A 309 39.74 2.70 -11.57
CA GLY A 309 40.89 1.83 -11.80
C GLY A 309 40.57 0.34 -11.88
N PHE A 310 39.29 -0.04 -11.94
CA PHE A 310 38.85 -1.43 -12.05
C PHE A 310 37.62 -1.58 -12.97
N PRO A 311 37.39 -2.76 -13.56
CA PRO A 311 36.31 -2.96 -14.52
C PRO A 311 34.90 -2.83 -13.92
N VAL A 312 34.00 -2.25 -14.71
CA VAL A 312 32.57 -2.14 -14.38
C VAL A 312 31.76 -2.96 -15.37
N THR A 313 31.02 -3.94 -14.86
CA THR A 313 30.09 -4.76 -15.64
C THR A 313 28.68 -4.18 -15.52
N VAL A 314 28.01 -3.99 -16.66
CA VAL A 314 26.63 -3.50 -16.72
C VAL A 314 25.74 -4.60 -17.27
N CYS A 315 24.67 -4.92 -16.54
CA CYS A 315 23.63 -5.86 -16.96
C CYS A 315 22.28 -5.14 -17.03
N HIS A 316 21.73 -5.04 -18.24
CA HIS A 316 20.43 -4.43 -18.45
C HIS A 316 19.28 -5.42 -18.24
N LEU A 317 18.22 -4.95 -17.59
CA LEU A 317 16.97 -5.67 -17.49
C LEU A 317 16.26 -5.71 -18.85
N PRO A 318 15.50 -6.79 -19.15
CA PRO A 318 14.71 -6.86 -20.38
C PRO A 318 13.76 -5.65 -20.57
N PRO A 319 13.39 -5.33 -21.81
CA PRO A 319 12.40 -4.28 -22.06
C PRO A 319 11.07 -4.57 -21.33
N GLY A 320 10.49 -3.53 -20.72
CA GLY A 320 9.22 -3.65 -20.00
C GLY A 320 9.31 -4.32 -18.63
N THR A 321 10.51 -4.62 -18.13
CA THR A 321 10.70 -5.25 -16.82
C THR A 321 11.18 -4.29 -15.71
N SER A 322 10.98 -2.98 -15.85
CA SER A 322 11.35 -1.97 -14.83
C SER A 322 10.85 -2.31 -13.43
N LYS A 323 9.66 -2.91 -13.33
CA LYS A 323 9.10 -3.37 -12.05
C LYS A 323 9.99 -4.38 -11.34
N TRP A 324 10.81 -5.14 -12.06
CA TRP A 324 11.67 -6.18 -11.49
C TRP A 324 13.03 -5.64 -11.06
N ASN A 325 13.33 -4.37 -11.37
CA ASN A 325 14.52 -3.71 -10.86
C ASN A 325 14.44 -3.61 -9.33
N LYS A 326 15.51 -3.99 -8.63
CA LYS A 326 15.50 -4.08 -7.16
C LYS A 326 15.30 -2.71 -6.52
N ILE A 327 15.90 -1.67 -7.08
CA ILE A 327 15.77 -0.30 -6.59
C ILE A 327 14.32 0.21 -6.57
N GLU A 328 13.48 -0.16 -7.54
CA GLU A 328 12.07 0.27 -7.56
C GLU A 328 11.31 -0.22 -6.31
N HIS A 329 11.51 -1.49 -5.95
CA HIS A 329 10.84 -2.10 -4.80
C HIS A 329 11.54 -1.85 -3.46
N ARG A 330 12.87 -1.71 -3.47
CA ARG A 330 13.69 -1.59 -2.26
C ARG A 330 13.99 -0.17 -1.84
N LEU A 331 13.89 0.80 -2.75
CA LEU A 331 14.17 2.21 -2.47
C LEU A 331 12.97 3.08 -2.84
N PHE A 332 12.58 3.13 -4.12
CA PHE A 332 11.62 4.14 -4.60
C PHE A 332 10.20 3.95 -4.05
N SER A 333 9.77 2.71 -3.82
CA SER A 333 8.51 2.40 -3.13
C SER A 333 8.47 3.01 -1.72
N PHE A 334 9.57 2.93 -0.96
CA PHE A 334 9.63 3.46 0.39
C PHE A 334 9.77 4.98 0.41
N ILE A 335 10.51 5.57 -0.53
CA ILE A 335 10.55 7.03 -0.71
C ILE A 335 9.14 7.57 -1.00
N THR A 336 8.38 6.93 -1.91
CA THR A 336 6.99 7.33 -2.19
C THR A 336 6.09 7.18 -0.97
N GLN A 337 6.30 6.15 -0.13
CA GLN A 337 5.55 6.02 1.12
C GLN A 337 5.90 7.12 2.12
N ASN A 338 7.17 7.54 2.20
CA ASN A 338 7.62 8.59 3.12
C ASN A 338 7.16 10.00 2.70
N TRP A 339 6.94 10.22 1.41
CA TRP A 339 6.39 11.47 0.86
C TRP A 339 4.86 11.57 0.94
N ARG A 340 4.20 10.49 1.38
CA ARG A 340 2.75 10.38 1.36
C ARG A 340 2.09 11.51 2.14
N GLY A 341 1.41 12.43 1.45
CA GLY A 341 0.63 13.50 2.08
C GLY A 341 1.46 14.69 2.58
N LYS A 342 2.76 14.72 2.31
CA LYS A 342 3.65 15.85 2.61
C LYS A 342 3.92 16.67 1.34
N PRO A 343 3.80 18.00 1.35
CA PRO A 343 4.22 18.86 0.25
C PRO A 343 5.75 18.88 0.15
N LEU A 344 6.27 18.83 -1.08
CA LEU A 344 7.70 18.92 -1.35
C LEU A 344 8.12 20.37 -1.53
N ILE A 345 8.05 21.15 -0.44
CA ILE A 345 8.09 22.63 -0.48
C ILE A 345 9.42 23.14 -1.05
N THR A 346 10.56 22.56 -0.66
CA THR A 346 11.90 22.98 -1.09
C THR A 346 12.76 21.79 -1.46
N HIS A 347 13.87 22.03 -2.18
CA HIS A 347 14.85 20.97 -2.48
C HIS A 347 15.42 20.32 -1.21
N GLN A 348 15.67 21.11 -0.16
CA GLN A 348 16.16 20.61 1.13
C GLN A 348 15.13 19.70 1.83
N VAL A 349 13.84 20.01 1.73
CA VAL A 349 12.77 19.13 2.24
C VAL A 349 12.77 17.80 1.48
N ILE A 350 12.95 17.84 0.16
CA ILE A 350 13.01 16.62 -0.67
C ILE A 350 14.20 15.74 -0.25
N VAL A 351 15.40 16.33 -0.16
CA VAL A 351 16.62 15.63 0.28
C VAL A 351 16.42 15.06 1.69
N SER A 352 15.91 15.86 2.63
CA SER A 352 15.66 15.40 4.01
C SER A 352 14.65 14.25 4.08
N LEU A 353 13.57 14.32 3.29
CA LEU A 353 12.57 13.26 3.24
C LEU A 353 13.09 11.97 2.59
N ILE A 354 13.96 12.08 1.59
CA ILE A 354 14.62 10.92 1.00
C ILE A 354 15.55 10.28 2.04
N ALA A 355 16.44 11.07 2.67
CA ALA A 355 17.38 10.60 3.67
C ALA A 355 16.68 9.99 4.90
N ALA A 356 15.51 10.51 5.29
CA ALA A 356 14.70 9.96 6.38
C ALA A 356 14.02 8.62 6.06
N THR A 357 14.14 8.12 4.83
CA THR A 357 13.52 6.85 4.42
C THR A 357 14.24 5.69 5.07
N THR A 358 13.56 5.01 5.99
CA THR A 358 14.07 3.81 6.68
C THR A 358 13.05 2.68 6.60
N THR A 359 13.52 1.43 6.71
CA THR A 359 12.64 0.26 6.74
C THR A 359 12.94 -0.63 7.94
N LYS A 360 11.98 -1.47 8.33
CA LYS A 360 12.17 -2.47 9.40
C LYS A 360 13.33 -3.42 9.12
N ASN A 361 13.72 -3.59 7.86
CA ASN A 361 14.82 -4.45 7.44
C ASN A 361 16.17 -3.70 7.41
N GLY A 362 16.23 -2.49 7.97
CA GLY A 362 17.48 -1.74 8.12
C GLY A 362 17.94 -0.96 6.89
N LEU A 363 17.04 -0.64 5.94
CA LEU A 363 17.39 0.25 4.82
C LEU A 363 17.86 1.60 5.36
N SER A 364 19.07 2.00 4.96
CA SER A 364 19.62 3.34 5.20
C SER A 364 19.76 4.08 3.87
N VAL A 365 19.26 5.31 3.81
CA VAL A 365 19.30 6.13 2.59
C VAL A 365 20.06 7.41 2.88
N ARG A 366 21.07 7.70 2.07
CA ARG A 366 21.73 9.01 2.01
C ARG A 366 21.32 9.72 0.73
N SER A 367 21.21 11.02 0.78
CA SER A 367 20.87 11.81 -0.40
C SER A 367 21.47 13.20 -0.36
N ARG A 368 21.77 13.74 -1.54
CA ARG A 368 22.29 15.10 -1.69
C ARG A 368 21.65 15.77 -2.89
N LEU A 369 21.55 17.10 -2.83
CA LEU A 369 21.23 17.92 -4.00
C LEU A 369 22.40 17.91 -4.98
N ASP A 370 22.12 17.71 -6.25
CA ASP A 370 23.08 17.91 -7.32
C ASP A 370 22.77 19.22 -8.05
N GLU A 371 23.61 20.22 -7.81
CA GLU A 371 23.48 21.58 -8.37
C GLU A 371 24.06 21.70 -9.78
N ARG A 372 24.71 20.65 -10.30
CA ARG A 372 25.30 20.67 -11.64
C ARG A 372 24.21 20.74 -12.72
N ARG A 373 24.58 21.35 -13.84
CA ARG A 373 23.68 21.52 -14.99
C ARG A 373 24.04 20.54 -16.10
N TYR A 374 23.13 19.61 -16.35
CA TYR A 374 23.25 18.64 -17.43
C TYR A 374 22.44 19.06 -18.68
N PRO A 375 23.08 19.53 -19.77
CA PRO A 375 22.39 19.91 -20.99
C PRO A 375 21.89 18.69 -21.76
N LYS A 376 20.75 18.83 -22.45
CA LYS A 376 20.24 17.81 -23.38
C LYS A 376 20.93 17.88 -24.73
N GLY A 377 20.92 16.75 -25.44
CA GLY A 377 21.28 16.70 -26.86
C GLY A 377 22.78 16.60 -27.15
N ARG A 378 23.61 16.32 -26.14
CA ARG A 378 25.03 16.01 -26.35
C ARG A 378 25.15 14.77 -27.23
N ARG A 379 25.72 14.96 -28.42
CA ARG A 379 25.97 13.88 -29.39
C ARG A 379 27.34 13.29 -29.14
N VAL A 380 27.41 11.97 -29.14
CA VAL A 380 28.67 11.21 -29.05
C VAL A 380 29.04 10.78 -30.47
N SER A 381 30.23 11.15 -30.92
CA SER A 381 30.76 10.75 -32.23
C SER A 381 31.23 9.29 -32.24
N ASP A 382 31.36 8.71 -33.43
CA ASP A 382 31.91 7.35 -33.60
C ASP A 382 33.34 7.24 -33.08
N ALA A 383 34.16 8.27 -33.31
CA ALA A 383 35.51 8.33 -32.76
C ALA A 383 35.54 8.35 -31.21
N GLN A 384 34.57 9.01 -30.56
CA GLN A 384 34.48 9.01 -29.10
C GLN A 384 34.02 7.64 -28.56
N LEU A 385 33.03 7.02 -29.21
CA LEU A 385 32.54 5.71 -28.78
C LEU A 385 33.60 4.61 -28.99
N ALA A 386 34.39 4.69 -30.06
CA ALA A 386 35.47 3.74 -30.34
C ALA A 386 36.61 3.76 -29.30
N ARG A 387 36.70 4.82 -28.49
CA ARG A 387 37.67 4.90 -27.38
C ARG A 387 37.19 4.19 -26.11
N VAL A 388 35.91 3.83 -26.04
CA VAL A 388 35.37 3.09 -24.90
C VAL A 388 35.90 1.65 -24.98
N ASN A 389 36.64 1.23 -23.96
CA ASN A 389 37.16 -0.12 -23.82
C ASN A 389 36.07 -1.07 -23.32
N LEU A 390 35.08 -1.31 -24.18
CA LEU A 390 33.90 -2.10 -23.90
C LEU A 390 34.04 -3.49 -24.50
N GLU A 391 33.90 -4.51 -23.64
CA GLU A 391 33.82 -5.91 -23.99
C GLU A 391 32.37 -6.40 -23.86
N PRO A 392 31.66 -6.67 -24.97
CA PRO A 392 30.33 -7.27 -24.93
C PRO A 392 30.40 -8.71 -24.43
N HIS A 393 29.45 -9.12 -23.58
CA HIS A 393 29.38 -10.52 -23.15
C HIS A 393 28.86 -11.41 -24.29
N ALA A 394 29.20 -12.70 -24.22
CA ALA A 394 28.74 -13.69 -25.22
C ALA A 394 27.20 -13.83 -25.25
N PHE A 395 26.54 -13.64 -24.10
CA PHE A 395 25.09 -13.70 -23.97
C PHE A 395 24.51 -12.29 -23.92
N HIS A 396 23.73 -11.90 -24.95
CA HIS A 396 23.16 -10.57 -25.12
C HIS A 396 24.18 -9.44 -24.88
N GLY A 397 25.28 -9.41 -25.65
CA GLY A 397 26.34 -8.40 -25.51
C GLY A 397 25.86 -6.94 -25.65
N GLU A 398 24.70 -6.74 -26.24
CA GLU A 398 24.00 -5.45 -26.27
C GLU A 398 23.44 -5.03 -24.91
N TRP A 399 23.09 -5.98 -24.03
CA TRP A 399 22.54 -5.76 -22.69
C TRP A 399 23.55 -6.04 -21.57
N ASN A 400 24.54 -6.89 -21.82
CA ASN A 400 25.53 -7.33 -20.86
C ASN A 400 26.91 -7.02 -21.41
N TYR A 401 27.65 -6.16 -20.74
CA TYR A 401 28.98 -5.77 -21.19
C TYR A 401 29.85 -5.32 -20.01
N THR A 402 31.16 -5.45 -20.17
CA THR A 402 32.14 -4.97 -19.20
C THR A 402 32.93 -3.83 -19.84
N ILE A 403 33.05 -2.71 -19.11
CA ILE A 403 33.94 -1.61 -19.49
C ILE A 403 35.18 -1.73 -18.63
N HIS A 404 36.33 -1.82 -19.28
CA HIS A 404 37.63 -1.93 -18.63
C HIS A 404 38.31 -0.55 -18.57
N PRO A 405 39.17 -0.30 -17.57
CA PRO A 405 39.99 0.90 -17.56
C PRO A 405 40.81 0.99 -18.86
N THR A 406 40.79 2.16 -19.48
CA THR A 406 41.81 2.50 -20.46
C THR A 406 43.04 2.91 -19.67
N CYS A 407 44.10 2.08 -19.67
CA CYS A 407 45.34 2.42 -18.98
C CYS A 407 45.80 3.84 -19.35
N THR A 408 45.61 4.80 -18.45
CA THR A 408 46.49 5.95 -18.35
C THR A 408 47.77 5.46 -17.70
N LEU A 409 48.76 5.14 -18.54
CA LEU A 409 50.16 5.08 -18.13
C LEU A 409 50.61 6.46 -17.65
#